data_AF-A0A2E7M9Q7-F1
#
_entry.id   AF-A0A2E7M9Q7-F1
#
_cell.length_a   1.000
_cell.length_b   1.000
_cell.length_c   1.000
_cell.angle_alpha   90.00
_cell.angle_beta   90.00
_cell.angle_gamma   90.00
#
_symmetry.space_group_name_H-M   'P 1'
#
loop_
_entity.id
_entity.type
_entity.pdbx_description
1 polymer ?
#
loop_
_entity_poly.entity_id
_entity_poly.type
_entity_poly.pdbx_seq_one_letter_code
_entity_poly.pdbx_strand_id
1 'polypeptide(L)'
;MDDCNDSNADIFPGASESCDGVDEDCDSVIDNGLDTDADGVTPCGPDGISGTVDDDCDDDDSSIFPGAEEECDGIDNDCNTIVDDDGLGGTLVCPYVSCAAVIQANPSAPDGLYWLDPDGDGGASPYQIYCLHSVDGGGWEVQAYLRNESQWNTGIFSNFGTVGDTASGFASGSTLQSANSTYTEKIIVYERLIEQGSDLGQQWMVNTRTAGSVTYNGIDSSTGWSYRDSFGAGFSNAGNVCTHDCSSFRGYGMFADSSNGHGYHGTQGGNNGCADGNNICWQSRGLGCNVGSSRCSLLSGAGEGVIYAVR
;
A
#
# COMPACT_ATOMS: atom_id res chain seq x y z
N MET A 1 -55.45 17.73 26.13
CA MET A 1 -54.14 17.12 25.86
C MET A 1 -53.25 17.84 26.82
N ASP A 2 -52.93 17.18 27.92
CA ASP A 2 -52.04 17.74 28.93
C ASP A 2 -50.63 17.71 28.34
N ASP A 3 -49.82 18.71 28.66
CA ASP A 3 -48.40 18.66 28.31
C ASP A 3 -47.72 17.52 29.10
N CYS A 4 -46.61 17.02 28.59
CA CYS A 4 -45.86 15.94 29.22
C CYS A 4 -44.90 16.45 30.32
N ASN A 5 -44.75 17.77 30.49
CA ASN A 5 -43.96 18.41 31.54
C ASN A 5 -44.48 19.82 31.92
N ASP A 6 -45.44 19.87 32.85
CA ASP A 6 -46.12 21.12 33.26
C ASP A 6 -45.16 22.17 33.89
N SER A 7 -43.92 21.78 34.16
CA SER A 7 -42.89 22.64 34.72
C SER A 7 -41.97 23.28 33.69
N ASN A 8 -42.05 22.88 32.42
CA ASN A 8 -41.27 23.42 31.30
C ASN A 8 -42.20 23.96 30.20
N ALA A 9 -42.16 25.28 29.98
CA ALA A 9 -43.02 25.92 28.98
C ALA A 9 -42.62 25.63 27.53
N ASP A 10 -41.44 25.06 27.32
CA ASP A 10 -40.94 24.67 25.99
C ASP A 10 -41.39 23.24 25.60
N ILE A 11 -42.01 22.49 26.52
CA ILE A 11 -42.52 21.12 26.29
C ILE A 11 -44.05 21.15 26.28
N PHE A 12 -44.67 20.97 25.10
CA PHE A 12 -46.12 20.99 24.91
C PHE A 12 -46.52 20.39 23.56
N PRO A 13 -47.77 19.91 23.40
CA PRO A 13 -48.28 19.40 22.13
C PRO A 13 -48.01 20.31 20.92
N GLY A 14 -47.16 19.85 20.00
CA GLY A 14 -46.75 20.59 18.80
C GLY A 14 -45.65 21.63 19.01
N ALA A 15 -44.83 21.50 20.05
CA ALA A 15 -43.54 22.18 20.15
C ALA A 15 -42.61 21.77 19.00
N SER A 16 -41.50 22.50 18.82
CA SER A 16 -40.47 22.12 17.85
C SER A 16 -39.42 21.29 18.57
N GLU A 17 -39.04 20.18 17.96
CA GLU A 17 -38.04 19.27 18.52
C GLU A 17 -36.62 19.88 18.46
N SER A 18 -35.79 19.47 19.41
CA SER A 18 -34.34 19.72 19.44
C SER A 18 -33.60 18.41 19.70
N CYS A 19 -32.37 18.29 19.21
CA CYS A 19 -31.51 17.15 19.52
C CYS A 19 -30.98 17.20 20.97
N ASP A 20 -31.84 16.95 21.94
CA ASP A 20 -31.49 16.89 23.37
C ASP A 20 -32.03 15.65 24.10
N GLY A 21 -32.64 14.72 23.36
CA GLY A 21 -33.20 13.48 23.87
C GLY A 21 -34.51 13.67 24.64
N VAL A 22 -35.21 14.79 24.42
CA VAL A 22 -36.49 15.13 25.06
C VAL A 22 -37.58 15.29 24.01
N ASP A 23 -38.65 14.50 24.15
CA ASP A 23 -39.90 14.67 23.41
C ASP A 23 -40.59 15.99 23.82
N GLU A 24 -40.36 17.06 23.05
CA GLU A 24 -40.88 18.39 23.34
C GLU A 24 -42.32 18.56 22.87
N ASP A 25 -42.71 17.89 21.79
CA ASP A 25 -44.04 17.94 21.22
C ASP A 25 -45.04 16.94 21.85
N CYS A 26 -44.57 16.12 22.79
CA CYS A 26 -45.31 15.12 23.54
C CYS A 26 -46.03 14.08 22.66
N ASP A 27 -45.48 13.72 21.49
CA ASP A 27 -46.03 12.71 20.58
C ASP A 27 -45.55 11.28 20.86
N SER A 28 -44.68 11.11 21.85
CA SER A 28 -44.01 9.85 22.25
C SER A 28 -42.91 9.36 21.31
N VAL A 29 -42.46 10.21 20.39
CA VAL A 29 -41.24 10.06 19.62
C VAL A 29 -40.28 11.14 20.12
N ILE A 30 -39.03 10.78 20.34
CA ILE A 30 -38.00 11.72 20.78
C ILE A 30 -37.33 12.28 19.53
N ASP A 31 -37.17 13.60 19.48
CA ASP A 31 -36.37 14.33 18.50
C ASP A 31 -36.82 14.08 17.04
N ASN A 32 -38.15 13.99 16.81
CA ASN A 32 -38.74 13.73 15.49
C ASN A 32 -38.78 14.97 14.57
N GLY A 33 -38.81 14.73 13.25
CA GLY A 33 -38.94 15.82 12.26
C GLY A 33 -37.70 16.68 12.09
N LEU A 34 -36.55 16.18 12.54
CA LEU A 34 -35.22 16.75 12.34
C LEU A 34 -34.48 16.17 11.13
N ASP A 35 -35.09 15.20 10.44
CA ASP A 35 -34.61 14.56 9.22
C ASP A 35 -35.00 15.42 8.00
N THR A 36 -34.04 16.18 7.46
CA THR A 36 -34.30 17.18 6.41
C THR A 36 -34.42 16.55 5.02
N ASP A 37 -33.66 15.50 4.73
CA ASP A 37 -33.62 14.84 3.42
C ASP A 37 -34.53 13.61 3.28
N ALA A 38 -35.11 13.15 4.39
CA ALA A 38 -36.04 12.03 4.54
C ALA A 38 -35.45 10.63 4.29
N ASP A 39 -34.19 10.40 4.64
CA ASP A 39 -33.54 9.09 4.60
C ASP A 39 -33.88 8.19 5.82
N GLY A 40 -34.39 8.79 6.89
CA GLY A 40 -34.78 8.15 8.15
C GLY A 40 -33.71 8.19 9.26
N VAL A 41 -32.61 8.91 9.06
CA VAL A 41 -31.61 9.27 10.06
C VAL A 41 -31.74 10.78 10.36
N THR A 42 -31.29 11.22 11.53
CA THR A 42 -31.34 12.64 11.91
C THR A 42 -29.93 13.11 12.29
N PRO A 43 -29.69 14.43 12.43
CA PRO A 43 -28.41 14.96 12.93
C PRO A 43 -28.04 14.55 14.37
N CYS A 44 -28.91 13.82 15.07
CA CYS A 44 -28.68 13.25 16.39
C CYS A 44 -28.99 11.75 16.47
N GLY A 45 -29.15 11.12 15.31
CA GLY A 45 -29.36 9.70 15.17
C GLY A 45 -30.61 9.16 15.88
N PRO A 46 -30.76 7.82 15.88
CA PRO A 46 -31.83 7.13 16.60
C PRO A 46 -31.79 7.27 18.13
N ASP A 47 -30.65 7.65 18.72
CA ASP A 47 -30.52 7.82 20.17
C ASP A 47 -30.90 9.22 20.69
N GLY A 48 -31.09 10.18 19.80
CA GLY A 48 -31.46 11.57 20.12
C GLY A 48 -30.30 12.38 20.71
N ILE A 49 -29.05 11.96 20.52
CA ILE A 49 -27.87 12.60 21.10
C ILE A 49 -26.91 13.02 19.98
N SER A 50 -26.86 14.30 19.67
CA SER A 50 -25.88 14.81 18.71
C SER A 50 -24.43 14.64 19.19
N GLY A 51 -23.55 14.35 18.24
CA GLY A 51 -22.14 14.03 18.37
C GLY A 51 -21.82 12.53 18.53
N THR A 52 -22.75 11.63 18.20
CA THR A 52 -22.54 10.18 18.26
C THR A 52 -22.23 9.60 16.88
N VAL A 53 -22.06 8.28 16.80
CA VAL A 53 -21.67 7.58 15.55
C VAL A 53 -22.88 7.17 14.70
N ASP A 54 -24.08 7.40 15.22
CA ASP A 54 -25.36 7.13 14.56
C ASP A 54 -26.04 8.40 14.05
N ASP A 55 -25.34 9.54 14.14
CA ASP A 55 -25.76 10.82 13.57
C ASP A 55 -25.59 10.84 12.05
N ASP A 56 -26.54 11.49 11.39
CA ASP A 56 -26.37 11.93 10.02
C ASP A 56 -25.26 12.98 9.91
N CYS A 57 -24.27 12.72 9.06
CA CYS A 57 -23.16 13.63 8.83
C CYS A 57 -23.44 14.68 7.74
N ASP A 58 -24.48 14.51 6.92
CA ASP A 58 -24.99 15.51 5.97
C ASP A 58 -26.52 15.37 5.76
N ASP A 59 -27.31 15.86 6.73
CA ASP A 59 -28.79 15.84 6.76
C ASP A 59 -29.47 16.56 5.57
N ASP A 60 -28.72 17.20 4.68
CA ASP A 60 -29.24 17.77 3.43
C ASP A 60 -29.15 16.76 2.24
N ASP A 61 -28.55 15.58 2.41
CA ASP A 61 -28.30 14.58 1.35
C ASP A 61 -28.56 13.12 1.80
N SER A 62 -29.72 12.59 1.38
CA SER A 62 -30.20 11.23 1.71
C SER A 62 -29.33 10.05 1.23
N SER A 63 -28.20 10.32 0.59
CA SER A 63 -27.18 9.33 0.23
C SER A 63 -26.00 9.29 1.21
N ILE A 64 -25.95 10.19 2.19
CA ILE A 64 -24.89 10.32 3.17
C ILE A 64 -25.49 10.10 4.55
N PHE A 65 -25.33 8.90 5.12
CA PHE A 65 -25.86 8.54 6.43
C PHE A 65 -25.16 7.31 7.01
N PRO A 66 -25.17 7.10 8.33
CA PRO A 66 -24.61 5.93 8.99
C PRO A 66 -24.94 4.58 8.32
N GLY A 67 -23.92 3.97 7.71
CA GLY A 67 -24.04 2.67 7.03
C GLY A 67 -24.61 2.70 5.61
N ALA A 68 -24.60 3.86 4.95
CA ALA A 68 -24.78 3.96 3.49
C ALA A 68 -23.70 3.18 2.72
N GLU A 69 -23.90 2.96 1.42
CA GLU A 69 -22.85 2.40 0.56
C GLU A 69 -21.93 3.54 0.12
N GLU A 70 -20.63 3.39 0.30
CA GLU A 70 -19.65 4.38 -0.16
C GLU A 70 -19.69 4.54 -1.68
N GLU A 71 -19.87 5.78 -2.13
CA GLU A 71 -19.53 6.18 -3.47
C GLU A 71 -18.02 6.50 -3.53
N CYS A 72 -17.52 6.87 -4.70
CA CYS A 72 -16.08 7.15 -4.89
C CYS A 72 -15.91 8.58 -5.37
N ASP A 73 -16.52 9.48 -4.59
CA ASP A 73 -16.60 10.91 -4.85
C ASP A 73 -15.75 11.71 -3.86
N GLY A 74 -15.07 11.05 -2.93
CA GLY A 74 -14.23 11.66 -1.91
C GLY A 74 -15.03 12.19 -0.73
N ILE A 75 -16.26 11.74 -0.56
CA ILE A 75 -17.16 11.99 0.57
C ILE A 75 -17.20 10.71 1.44
N ASP A 76 -17.48 10.87 2.73
CA ASP A 76 -17.71 9.77 3.68
C ASP A 76 -19.22 9.54 3.70
N ASN A 77 -19.72 8.71 2.78
CA ASN A 77 -21.17 8.52 2.61
C ASN A 77 -21.77 7.74 3.79
N ASP A 78 -21.02 6.87 4.44
CA ASP A 78 -21.51 6.00 5.51
C ASP A 78 -21.26 6.57 6.91
N CYS A 79 -20.73 7.79 6.98
CA CYS A 79 -20.40 8.56 8.19
C CYS A 79 -19.46 7.82 9.17
N ASN A 80 -18.63 6.89 8.70
CA ASN A 80 -17.74 6.10 9.56
C ASN A 80 -16.38 6.80 9.84
N THR A 81 -16.19 8.02 9.33
CA THR A 81 -14.97 8.85 9.36
C THR A 81 -13.87 8.44 8.40
N ILE A 82 -14.12 7.47 7.52
CA ILE A 82 -13.19 6.93 6.54
C ILE A 82 -13.83 7.06 5.14
N VAL A 83 -13.44 8.12 4.45
CA VAL A 83 -13.87 8.41 3.07
C VAL A 83 -13.64 7.22 2.11
N ASP A 84 -14.71 6.85 1.41
CA ASP A 84 -14.81 5.84 0.33
C ASP A 84 -14.33 4.40 0.71
N ASP A 85 -14.45 3.95 1.97
CA ASP A 85 -13.80 2.71 2.44
C ASP A 85 -14.41 1.37 1.97
N ASP A 86 -15.67 1.37 1.52
CA ASP A 86 -16.37 0.17 1.01
C ASP A 86 -16.17 -0.09 -0.51
N GLY A 87 -15.58 0.86 -1.24
CA GLY A 87 -15.38 0.78 -2.69
C GLY A 87 -13.93 0.87 -3.14
N LEU A 88 -13.05 1.53 -2.38
CA LEU A 88 -11.76 1.94 -2.92
C LEU A 88 -10.74 0.80 -3.09
N GLY A 89 -10.24 0.70 -4.31
CA GLY A 89 -9.27 -0.27 -4.80
C GLY A 89 -9.80 -1.70 -4.89
N GLY A 90 -10.95 -2.02 -4.30
CA GLY A 90 -11.60 -3.32 -4.45
C GLY A 90 -12.21 -3.53 -5.84
N THR A 91 -12.60 -2.45 -6.52
CA THR A 91 -13.32 -2.50 -7.80
C THR A 91 -12.73 -1.56 -8.86
N LEU A 92 -13.03 -1.84 -10.13
CA LEU A 92 -12.65 -0.98 -11.26
C LEU A 92 -13.32 0.41 -11.20
N VAL A 93 -14.43 0.52 -10.46
CA VAL A 93 -15.21 1.77 -10.38
C VAL A 93 -14.52 2.79 -9.47
N CYS A 94 -13.71 2.31 -8.53
CA CYS A 94 -13.17 3.11 -7.43
C CYS A 94 -11.67 2.88 -7.25
N PRO A 95 -10.83 3.15 -8.24
CA PRO A 95 -9.41 2.87 -8.13
C PRO A 95 -8.68 3.87 -7.22
N TYR A 96 -7.73 3.40 -6.40
CA TYR A 96 -6.82 4.31 -5.68
C TYR A 96 -5.74 4.87 -6.61
N VAL A 97 -5.19 6.04 -6.32
CA VAL A 97 -4.06 6.57 -7.12
C VAL A 97 -2.75 5.77 -6.96
N SER A 98 -2.58 5.05 -5.85
CA SER A 98 -1.42 4.19 -5.58
C SER A 98 -1.70 3.24 -4.41
N CYS A 99 -0.90 2.18 -4.25
CA CYS A 99 -0.94 1.38 -3.02
C CYS A 99 -0.58 2.21 -1.77
N ALA A 100 0.20 3.28 -1.91
CA ALA A 100 0.49 4.19 -0.81
C ALA A 100 -0.76 4.95 -0.35
N ALA A 101 -1.65 5.31 -1.27
CA ALA A 101 -2.93 5.94 -0.93
C ALA A 101 -3.86 4.95 -0.20
N VAL A 102 -3.88 3.67 -0.61
CA VAL A 102 -4.65 2.61 0.07
C VAL A 102 -4.30 2.54 1.57
N ILE A 103 -3.00 2.39 1.90
CA ILE A 103 -2.58 2.23 3.30
C ILE A 103 -2.71 3.51 4.12
N GLN A 104 -2.72 4.66 3.45
CA GLN A 104 -2.95 5.95 4.10
C GLN A 104 -4.42 6.13 4.50
N ALA A 105 -5.36 5.73 3.64
CA ALA A 105 -6.79 5.76 3.91
C ALA A 105 -7.19 4.68 4.93
N ASN A 106 -6.72 3.45 4.74
CA ASN A 106 -6.96 2.34 5.65
C ASN A 106 -5.64 1.71 6.10
N PRO A 107 -5.08 2.10 7.27
CA PRO A 107 -3.84 1.52 7.82
C PRO A 107 -3.90 0.02 8.11
N SER A 108 -5.08 -0.60 8.09
CA SER A 108 -5.30 -2.03 8.27
C SER A 108 -5.62 -2.77 6.97
N ALA A 109 -5.48 -2.11 5.82
CA ALA A 109 -5.70 -2.72 4.51
C ALA A 109 -4.87 -4.01 4.33
N PRO A 110 -5.48 -5.14 3.93
CA PRO A 110 -4.79 -6.41 3.77
C PRO A 110 -3.93 -6.47 2.50
N ASP A 111 -2.86 -7.27 2.49
CA ASP A 111 -2.15 -7.54 1.24
C ASP A 111 -3.10 -8.17 0.20
N GLY A 112 -3.07 -7.68 -1.04
CA GLY A 112 -4.06 -8.13 -2.02
C GLY A 112 -3.96 -7.46 -3.38
N LEU A 113 -4.86 -7.84 -4.29
CA LEU A 113 -5.03 -7.15 -5.57
C LEU A 113 -5.93 -5.93 -5.37
N TYR A 114 -5.46 -4.78 -5.84
CA TYR A 114 -6.18 -3.52 -5.83
C TYR A 114 -6.22 -2.93 -7.24
N TRP A 115 -7.30 -2.23 -7.57
CA TRP A 115 -7.42 -1.37 -8.73
C TRP A 115 -6.79 -0.02 -8.44
N LEU A 116 -5.89 0.40 -9.33
CA LEU A 116 -5.23 1.69 -9.24
C LEU A 116 -5.44 2.52 -10.51
N ASP A 117 -5.55 3.83 -10.33
CA ASP A 117 -5.62 4.84 -11.37
C ASP A 117 -4.72 6.03 -11.01
N PRO A 118 -3.41 5.93 -11.33
CA PRO A 118 -2.44 6.95 -10.96
C PRO A 118 -2.57 8.28 -11.71
N ASP A 119 -3.22 8.31 -12.88
CA ASP A 119 -3.44 9.53 -13.66
C ASP A 119 -4.88 10.08 -13.58
N GLY A 120 -5.79 9.31 -12.97
CA GLY A 120 -7.12 9.74 -12.57
C GLY A 120 -8.09 9.85 -13.74
N ASP A 121 -9.29 10.35 -13.45
CA ASP A 121 -10.38 10.42 -14.41
C ASP A 121 -10.01 11.09 -15.73
N GLY A 122 -10.31 10.39 -16.83
CA GLY A 122 -9.98 10.84 -18.18
C GLY A 122 -8.54 10.55 -18.62
N GLY A 123 -7.74 9.91 -17.77
CA GLY A 123 -6.40 9.40 -18.02
C GLY A 123 -6.38 8.02 -18.69
N ALA A 124 -5.36 7.22 -18.37
CA ALA A 124 -5.29 5.82 -18.77
C ALA A 124 -6.37 5.01 -18.03
N SER A 125 -6.76 3.86 -18.58
CA SER A 125 -7.69 3.00 -17.85
C SER A 125 -7.04 2.47 -16.57
N PRO A 126 -7.79 2.36 -15.46
CA PRO A 126 -7.29 1.77 -14.23
C PRO A 126 -6.78 0.34 -14.45
N TYR A 127 -5.84 -0.09 -13.62
CA TYR A 127 -5.25 -1.42 -13.67
C TYR A 127 -5.18 -2.09 -12.31
N GLN A 128 -5.17 -3.42 -12.29
CA GLN A 128 -4.94 -4.15 -11.05
C GLN A 128 -3.45 -4.34 -10.77
N ILE A 129 -3.06 -4.16 -9.52
CA ILE A 129 -1.74 -4.52 -8.99
C ILE A 129 -1.85 -5.13 -7.61
N TYR A 130 -0.89 -5.97 -7.26
CA TYR A 130 -0.81 -6.48 -5.90
C TYR A 130 -0.16 -5.43 -4.99
N CYS A 131 -0.91 -4.96 -4.00
CA CYS A 131 -0.40 -4.09 -2.95
C CYS A 131 0.10 -4.92 -1.77
N LEU A 132 1.36 -4.69 -1.38
CA LEU A 132 1.96 -5.26 -0.18
C LEU A 132 1.94 -4.20 0.93
N HIS A 133 1.09 -4.42 1.93
CA HIS A 133 0.83 -3.56 3.08
C HIS A 133 1.51 -4.05 4.36
N SER A 134 1.80 -5.36 4.46
CA SER A 134 2.35 -6.00 5.65
C SER A 134 3.84 -5.74 5.91
N VAL A 135 4.57 -5.18 4.94
CA VAL A 135 6.04 -5.00 5.01
C VAL A 135 6.41 -3.53 5.00
N ASP A 136 7.27 -3.13 5.95
CA ASP A 136 7.90 -1.81 5.99
C ASP A 136 6.94 -0.61 5.79
N GLY A 137 5.87 -0.58 6.59
CA GLY A 137 4.86 0.48 6.54
C GLY A 137 3.88 0.39 5.37
N GLY A 138 4.06 -0.59 4.48
CA GLY A 138 3.08 -0.93 3.46
C GLY A 138 2.97 0.06 2.29
N GLY A 139 1.98 -0.18 1.44
CA GLY A 139 1.72 0.66 0.26
C GLY A 139 2.67 0.39 -0.90
N TRP A 140 3.24 -0.81 -0.95
CA TRP A 140 4.17 -1.23 -2.00
C TRP A 140 3.41 -1.83 -3.19
N GLU A 141 3.63 -1.26 -4.36
CA GLU A 141 3.17 -1.79 -5.65
C GLU A 141 4.09 -2.92 -6.11
N VAL A 142 3.65 -4.17 -5.99
CA VAL A 142 4.46 -5.34 -6.36
C VAL A 142 4.66 -5.40 -7.86
N GLN A 143 5.93 -5.28 -8.23
CA GLN A 143 6.39 -5.39 -9.61
C GLN A 143 6.64 -6.85 -9.95
N ALA A 144 7.42 -7.55 -9.12
CA ALA A 144 7.77 -8.95 -9.39
C ALA A 144 7.74 -9.84 -8.15
N TYR A 145 7.39 -11.11 -8.33
CA TYR A 145 7.52 -12.15 -7.32
C TYR A 145 8.16 -13.42 -7.90
N LEU A 146 9.29 -13.84 -7.31
CA LEU A 146 10.07 -15.02 -7.73
C LEU A 146 10.05 -16.07 -6.62
N ARG A 147 9.55 -17.28 -6.92
CA ARG A 147 9.43 -18.39 -5.96
C ARG A 147 10.46 -19.50 -6.16
N ASN A 148 11.08 -19.56 -7.33
CA ASN A 148 12.12 -20.54 -7.63
C ASN A 148 13.16 -20.00 -8.62
N GLU A 149 14.33 -20.63 -8.66
CA GLU A 149 15.44 -20.25 -9.54
C GLU A 149 15.11 -20.33 -11.04
N SER A 150 14.19 -21.20 -11.46
CA SER A 150 13.83 -21.35 -12.88
C SER A 150 13.00 -20.18 -13.43
N GLN A 151 12.43 -19.37 -12.53
CA GLN A 151 11.72 -18.13 -12.86
C GLN A 151 12.68 -16.96 -13.12
N TRP A 152 13.98 -17.12 -12.87
CA TRP A 152 14.94 -16.05 -13.08
C TRP A 152 15.26 -15.86 -14.57
N ASN A 153 14.65 -14.86 -15.17
CA ASN A 153 14.93 -14.39 -16.52
C ASN A 153 15.17 -12.88 -16.49
N THR A 154 16.29 -12.42 -17.05
CA THR A 154 16.66 -10.99 -17.14
C THR A 154 15.62 -10.16 -17.90
N GLY A 155 14.84 -10.79 -18.80
CA GLY A 155 13.73 -10.17 -19.50
C GLY A 155 12.53 -9.80 -18.61
N ILE A 156 12.44 -10.31 -17.38
CA ILE A 156 11.32 -10.01 -16.46
C ILE A 156 11.26 -8.53 -16.10
N PHE A 157 12.40 -7.85 -16.05
CA PHE A 157 12.47 -6.42 -15.78
C PHE A 157 12.22 -5.54 -17.02
N SER A 158 11.92 -6.14 -18.18
CA SER A 158 11.48 -5.42 -19.39
C SER A 158 9.96 -5.18 -19.39
N ASN A 159 9.51 -4.13 -20.08
CA ASN A 159 8.23 -3.44 -19.83
C ASN A 159 7.12 -3.81 -20.84
N PHE A 160 6.61 -5.05 -20.84
CA PHE A 160 5.69 -5.54 -21.89
C PHE A 160 4.53 -6.46 -21.42
N GLY A 161 4.17 -6.51 -20.12
CA GLY A 161 3.33 -7.61 -19.61
C GLY A 161 2.34 -7.27 -18.50
N THR A 162 1.64 -8.31 -18.01
CA THR A 162 0.55 -8.26 -17.02
C THR A 162 1.09 -8.27 -15.58
N VAL A 163 0.48 -7.48 -14.69
CA VAL A 163 0.85 -7.38 -13.28
C VAL A 163 0.46 -8.62 -12.46
N GLY A 164 1.31 -8.99 -11.50
CA GLY A 164 0.86 -9.39 -10.17
C GLY A 164 0.16 -10.73 -9.98
N ASP A 165 0.57 -11.80 -10.68
CA ASP A 165 0.18 -13.14 -10.22
C ASP A 165 1.06 -13.55 -9.02
N THR A 166 0.65 -13.13 -7.82
CA THR A 166 1.25 -13.58 -6.56
C THR A 166 0.98 -15.06 -6.29
N ALA A 167 0.03 -15.71 -6.96
CA ALA A 167 -0.32 -17.11 -6.79
C ALA A 167 0.59 -18.08 -7.57
N SER A 168 1.22 -17.63 -8.66
CA SER A 168 2.12 -18.46 -9.49
C SER A 168 3.55 -17.95 -9.62
N GLY A 169 3.81 -16.66 -9.34
CA GLY A 169 5.07 -15.99 -9.68
C GLY A 169 5.26 -15.84 -11.20
N PHE A 170 6.25 -15.04 -11.61
CA PHE A 170 6.45 -14.77 -13.05
C PHE A 170 6.98 -16.02 -13.77
N ALA A 171 6.34 -16.42 -14.87
CA ALA A 171 6.89 -17.44 -15.76
C ALA A 171 8.08 -16.85 -16.56
N SER A 172 9.05 -17.68 -16.96
CA SER A 172 10.16 -17.22 -17.80
C SER A 172 9.64 -16.53 -19.09
N GLY A 173 10.03 -15.27 -19.28
CA GLY A 173 9.60 -14.44 -20.41
C GLY A 173 8.40 -13.53 -20.14
N SER A 174 7.81 -13.61 -18.94
CA SER A 174 6.84 -12.62 -18.45
C SER A 174 7.54 -11.26 -18.27
N THR A 175 6.80 -10.17 -18.34
CA THR A 175 7.34 -8.79 -18.32
C THR A 175 6.46 -7.92 -17.43
N LEU A 176 7.02 -6.82 -16.92
CA LEU A 176 6.30 -5.90 -16.04
C LEU A 176 5.30 -5.05 -16.84
N GLN A 177 4.22 -4.65 -16.18
CA GLN A 177 3.31 -3.66 -16.74
C GLN A 177 3.91 -2.27 -16.57
N SER A 178 3.75 -1.47 -17.62
CA SER A 178 4.07 -0.06 -17.62
C SER A 178 3.02 0.70 -16.81
N ALA A 179 3.16 0.79 -15.49
CA ALA A 179 2.40 1.77 -14.72
C ALA A 179 2.84 3.18 -15.13
N ASN A 180 1.89 4.07 -15.43
CA ASN A 180 2.16 5.48 -15.75
C ASN A 180 2.42 6.30 -14.47
N SER A 181 3.19 5.73 -13.53
CA SER A 181 3.41 6.27 -12.20
C SER A 181 4.86 6.71 -12.01
N THR A 182 5.09 7.52 -10.99
CA THR A 182 6.44 7.84 -10.52
C THR A 182 6.61 7.41 -9.07
N TYR A 183 7.78 6.89 -8.76
CA TYR A 183 8.13 6.27 -7.49
C TYR A 183 9.28 7.00 -6.83
N THR A 184 9.30 6.98 -5.50
CA THR A 184 10.41 7.51 -4.71
C THR A 184 11.15 6.41 -3.97
N GLU A 185 10.55 5.24 -3.84
CA GLU A 185 11.08 4.11 -3.10
C GLU A 185 10.99 2.83 -3.91
N LYS A 186 11.89 1.91 -3.58
CA LYS A 186 11.86 0.53 -4.06
C LYS A 186 12.30 -0.39 -2.94
N ILE A 187 11.72 -1.57 -2.91
CA ILE A 187 12.00 -2.59 -1.90
C ILE A 187 12.30 -3.93 -2.56
N ILE A 188 13.21 -4.67 -1.93
CA ILE A 188 13.31 -6.12 -2.10
C ILE A 188 12.89 -6.75 -0.78
N VAL A 189 11.96 -7.69 -0.84
CA VAL A 189 11.54 -8.52 0.29
C VAL A 189 11.95 -9.97 0.02
N TYR A 190 12.62 -10.57 0.99
CA TYR A 190 12.87 -12.00 1.07
C TYR A 190 11.83 -12.57 2.00
N GLU A 191 10.92 -13.39 1.49
CA GLU A 191 9.87 -14.03 2.30
C GLU A 191 10.48 -14.90 3.41
N ARG A 192 11.65 -15.47 3.13
CA ARG A 192 12.45 -16.23 4.08
C ARG A 192 13.92 -16.21 3.71
N LEU A 193 14.76 -15.67 4.59
CA LEU A 193 16.21 -15.65 4.42
C LEU A 193 16.89 -16.68 5.31
N ILE A 194 17.61 -17.62 4.71
CA ILE A 194 18.47 -18.56 5.44
C ILE A 194 19.93 -18.13 5.27
N GLU A 195 20.57 -17.77 6.38
CA GLU A 195 21.99 -17.46 6.40
C GLU A 195 22.75 -18.49 7.23
N GLN A 196 23.68 -19.21 6.61
CA GLN A 196 24.57 -20.15 7.33
C GLN A 196 23.83 -21.25 8.09
N GLY A 197 22.66 -21.66 7.57
CA GLY A 197 21.79 -22.63 8.23
C GLY A 197 20.92 -22.04 9.35
N SER A 198 21.02 -20.74 9.61
CA SER A 198 20.09 -20.01 10.50
C SER A 198 18.97 -19.41 9.68
N ASP A 199 17.74 -19.69 10.07
CA ASP A 199 16.55 -19.05 9.50
C ASP A 199 16.36 -17.68 10.13
N LEU A 200 16.47 -16.63 9.33
CA LEU A 200 16.31 -15.25 9.74
C LEU A 200 14.87 -14.75 9.48
N GLY A 201 13.97 -15.59 8.95
CA GLY A 201 12.62 -15.19 8.61
C GLY A 201 12.56 -14.19 7.45
N GLN A 202 11.49 -13.39 7.40
CA GLN A 202 11.31 -12.38 6.38
C GLN A 202 12.29 -11.22 6.59
N GLN A 203 13.00 -10.83 5.54
CA GLN A 203 13.99 -9.76 5.57
C GLN A 203 13.80 -8.85 4.35
N TRP A 204 14.12 -7.57 4.48
CA TRP A 204 13.89 -6.61 3.41
C TRP A 204 14.94 -5.51 3.34
N MET A 205 15.01 -4.87 2.19
CA MET A 205 15.91 -3.76 1.89
C MET A 205 15.14 -2.70 1.11
N VAL A 206 15.19 -1.45 1.59
CA VAL A 206 14.57 -0.31 0.92
C VAL A 206 15.65 0.64 0.42
N ASN A 207 15.46 1.09 -0.82
CA ASN A 207 16.16 2.25 -1.35
C ASN A 207 15.19 3.40 -1.56
N THR A 208 15.55 4.57 -1.07
CA THR A 208 14.74 5.79 -1.20
C THR A 208 15.50 6.81 -2.03
N ARG A 209 14.81 7.46 -2.97
CA ARG A 209 15.37 8.46 -3.87
C ARG A 209 15.27 9.83 -3.21
N THR A 210 16.40 10.51 -3.11
CA THR A 210 16.50 11.86 -2.54
C THR A 210 16.28 12.97 -3.58
N ALA A 211 16.34 12.64 -4.88
CA ALA A 211 16.31 13.59 -5.98
C ALA A 211 14.94 13.72 -6.68
N GLY A 212 13.83 13.48 -5.97
CA GLY A 212 12.45 13.47 -6.51
C GLY A 212 11.97 12.08 -6.94
N SER A 213 10.81 11.99 -7.58
CA SER A 213 10.25 10.72 -8.08
C SER A 213 10.77 10.36 -9.49
N VAL A 214 10.68 9.08 -9.86
CA VAL A 214 11.05 8.55 -11.18
C VAL A 214 10.03 7.53 -11.66
N THR A 215 9.78 7.46 -12.97
CA THR A 215 9.03 6.33 -13.52
C THR A 215 9.82 5.04 -13.35
N TYR A 216 9.16 3.88 -13.49
CA TYR A 216 9.86 2.59 -13.50
C TYR A 216 11.04 2.56 -14.50
N ASN A 217 10.86 3.18 -15.66
CA ASN A 217 11.92 3.30 -16.67
C ASN A 217 13.05 4.26 -16.29
N GLY A 218 12.81 5.20 -15.38
CA GLY A 218 13.81 6.09 -14.81
C GLY A 218 14.56 5.53 -13.60
N ILE A 219 14.29 4.27 -13.20
CA ILE A 219 15.08 3.54 -12.19
C ILE A 219 16.38 3.01 -12.84
N ASP A 220 17.14 3.90 -13.46
CA ASP A 220 18.44 3.63 -14.09
C ASP A 220 19.54 4.59 -13.61
N SER A 221 19.21 5.48 -12.65
CA SER A 221 20.17 6.40 -12.09
C SER A 221 21.12 5.72 -11.11
N SER A 222 22.42 5.91 -11.33
CA SER A 222 23.51 5.38 -10.51
C SER A 222 23.82 6.23 -9.27
N THR A 223 23.02 7.25 -8.95
CA THR A 223 23.26 8.14 -7.81
C THR A 223 21.94 8.67 -7.25
N GLY A 224 21.99 9.28 -6.06
CA GLY A 224 20.82 9.95 -5.46
C GLY A 224 19.91 9.05 -4.62
N TRP A 225 20.40 7.87 -4.22
CA TRP A 225 19.68 6.92 -3.40
C TRP A 225 20.25 6.83 -1.99
N SER A 226 19.36 6.68 -1.01
CA SER A 226 19.67 6.20 0.33
C SER A 226 19.27 4.73 0.48
N TYR A 227 19.64 4.15 1.61
CA TYR A 227 19.41 2.74 1.92
C TYR A 227 19.00 2.56 3.37
N ARG A 228 18.13 1.59 3.61
CA ARG A 228 17.97 0.93 4.90
C ARG A 228 17.54 -0.53 4.76
N ASP A 229 17.78 -1.34 5.79
CA ASP A 229 17.33 -2.73 5.86
C ASP A 229 16.58 -3.07 7.16
N SER A 230 16.03 -4.28 7.18
CA SER A 230 15.34 -4.88 8.32
C SER A 230 16.24 -5.18 9.53
N PHE A 231 17.57 -5.10 9.39
CA PHE A 231 18.52 -5.21 10.51
C PHE A 231 18.83 -3.85 11.14
N GLY A 232 18.26 -2.77 10.62
CA GLY A 232 18.48 -1.40 11.11
C GLY A 232 19.75 -0.75 10.59
N ALA A 233 20.42 -1.34 9.59
CA ALA A 233 21.51 -0.67 8.89
C ALA A 233 20.96 0.34 7.88
N GLY A 234 21.69 1.42 7.64
CA GLY A 234 21.28 2.45 6.68
C GLY A 234 22.42 3.35 6.23
N PHE A 235 22.30 3.88 5.02
CA PHE A 235 23.26 4.81 4.41
C PHE A 235 22.52 5.96 3.72
N SER A 236 22.90 7.20 4.04
CA SER A 236 22.29 8.40 3.44
C SER A 236 22.72 8.65 2.00
N ASN A 237 23.85 8.08 1.59
CA ASN A 237 24.33 8.07 0.21
C ASN A 237 24.80 6.65 -0.12
N ALA A 238 23.86 5.84 -0.61
CA ALA A 238 24.08 4.45 -0.97
C ALA A 238 24.90 4.26 -2.25
N GLY A 239 25.36 5.36 -2.87
CA GLY A 239 26.17 5.31 -4.08
C GLY A 239 25.37 4.77 -5.27
N ASN A 240 25.94 3.77 -5.94
CA ASN A 240 25.35 3.20 -7.14
C ASN A 240 24.34 2.09 -6.83
N VAL A 241 23.13 2.21 -7.36
CA VAL A 241 22.08 1.19 -7.28
C VAL A 241 21.91 0.41 -8.58
N CYS A 242 22.78 0.63 -9.57
CA CYS A 242 22.87 -0.15 -10.80
C CYS A 242 24.33 -0.31 -11.29
N THR A 243 24.89 -1.51 -11.20
CA THR A 243 26.14 -1.86 -11.93
C THR A 243 25.83 -2.66 -13.20
N HIS A 244 26.63 -2.45 -14.26
CA HIS A 244 26.49 -3.08 -15.58
C HIS A 244 25.24 -2.67 -16.38
N ASP A 245 25.31 -1.50 -17.03
CA ASP A 245 24.30 -0.97 -17.97
C ASP A 245 22.88 -0.85 -17.37
N CYS A 246 22.66 0.25 -16.64
CA CYS A 246 21.39 0.60 -16.00
C CYS A 246 20.20 0.69 -16.98
N SER A 247 20.46 0.74 -18.30
CA SER A 247 19.46 0.66 -19.35
C SER A 247 18.78 -0.72 -19.46
N SER A 248 19.42 -1.77 -18.94
CA SER A 248 18.96 -3.17 -19.04
C SER A 248 18.48 -3.77 -17.72
N PHE A 249 18.99 -3.28 -16.59
CA PHE A 249 18.68 -3.80 -15.26
C PHE A 249 18.25 -2.65 -14.35
N ARG A 250 16.96 -2.61 -14.01
CA ARG A 250 16.42 -1.73 -12.97
C ARG A 250 16.84 -2.33 -11.62
N GLY A 251 18.08 -2.05 -11.19
CA GLY A 251 18.65 -2.69 -10.01
C GLY A 251 17.82 -2.37 -8.78
N TYR A 252 17.22 -3.37 -8.14
CA TYR A 252 16.50 -3.19 -6.87
C TYR A 252 17.42 -3.35 -5.66
N GLY A 253 18.66 -3.79 -5.86
CA GLY A 253 19.70 -3.89 -4.84
C GLY A 253 20.71 -2.74 -4.90
N MET A 254 21.61 -2.71 -3.92
CA MET A 254 22.77 -1.79 -3.90
C MET A 254 23.96 -2.37 -4.68
N PHE A 255 24.88 -1.54 -5.16
CA PHE A 255 26.15 -1.98 -5.73
C PHE A 255 27.29 -1.03 -5.35
N ALA A 256 28.33 -1.54 -4.69
CA ALA A 256 29.53 -0.76 -4.37
C ALA A 256 30.78 -1.40 -4.97
N ASP A 257 31.34 -0.79 -6.02
CA ASP A 257 32.69 -1.13 -6.50
C ASP A 257 33.74 -0.49 -5.57
N SER A 258 34.52 -1.35 -4.93
CA SER A 258 35.42 -1.03 -3.82
C SER A 258 36.90 -1.05 -4.22
N SER A 259 37.26 -0.43 -5.34
CA SER A 259 38.67 -0.28 -5.71
C SER A 259 39.57 0.44 -4.67
N ASN A 260 39.03 0.98 -3.54
CA ASN A 260 39.80 1.76 -2.55
C ASN A 260 39.55 1.53 -1.03
N GLY A 261 38.88 0.46 -0.57
CA GLY A 261 38.79 0.12 0.88
C GLY A 261 37.68 0.82 1.68
N HIS A 262 36.84 0.01 2.33
CA HIS A 262 35.54 0.30 3.02
C HIS A 262 34.37 0.63 2.06
N GLY A 263 33.13 0.14 2.18
CA GLY A 263 32.48 -0.84 3.05
C GLY A 263 31.10 -1.19 2.46
N TYR A 264 30.83 -2.50 2.39
CA TYR A 264 29.54 -3.20 2.56
C TYR A 264 28.30 -3.05 1.61
N HIS A 265 27.95 -4.25 1.09
CA HIS A 265 26.65 -4.88 0.77
C HIS A 265 25.83 -4.45 -0.47
N GLY A 266 25.86 -5.33 -1.48
CA GLY A 266 24.86 -5.38 -2.55
C GLY A 266 25.35 -5.92 -3.90
N THR A 267 24.75 -7.06 -4.27
CA THR A 267 24.44 -7.64 -5.59
C THR A 267 25.34 -7.78 -6.82
N GLN A 268 26.41 -7.01 -7.06
CA GLN A 268 27.35 -7.17 -8.20
C GLN A 268 28.48 -6.13 -8.06
N GLY A 269 29.70 -6.54 -8.41
CA GLY A 269 30.83 -5.62 -8.51
C GLY A 269 31.81 -5.74 -7.36
N GLY A 270 32.50 -6.87 -7.29
CA GLY A 270 33.67 -7.05 -6.43
C GLY A 270 33.85 -8.47 -5.92
N ASN A 271 34.82 -8.67 -5.03
CA ASN A 271 35.03 -9.93 -4.32
C ASN A 271 33.93 -10.24 -3.30
N ASN A 272 32.87 -9.44 -3.15
CA ASN A 272 31.74 -9.72 -2.26
C ASN A 272 30.45 -9.41 -3.06
N GLY A 273 29.50 -10.34 -3.18
CA GLY A 273 28.28 -10.16 -3.96
C GLY A 273 27.99 -11.30 -4.95
N CYS A 274 26.70 -11.52 -5.22
CA CYS A 274 26.22 -12.53 -6.16
C CYS A 274 26.44 -12.11 -7.62
N ALA A 275 26.48 -13.06 -8.55
CA ALA A 275 26.77 -12.77 -9.96
C ALA A 275 25.62 -12.04 -10.68
N ASP A 276 24.40 -12.10 -10.13
CA ASP A 276 23.18 -11.86 -10.90
C ASP A 276 22.36 -10.64 -10.43
N GLY A 277 22.96 -9.72 -9.67
CA GLY A 277 22.40 -8.37 -9.54
C GLY A 277 21.23 -8.18 -8.57
N ASN A 278 20.71 -9.27 -7.99
CA ASN A 278 19.37 -9.24 -7.38
C ASN A 278 19.25 -10.03 -6.05
N ASN A 279 20.34 -10.57 -5.50
CA ASN A 279 20.38 -11.26 -4.21
C ASN A 279 21.13 -10.46 -3.10
N ILE A 280 20.57 -10.37 -1.90
CA ILE A 280 21.26 -9.90 -0.70
C ILE A 280 22.37 -10.92 -0.37
N CYS A 281 23.63 -10.54 -0.60
CA CYS A 281 24.78 -11.41 -0.34
C CYS A 281 25.77 -10.68 0.59
N TRP A 282 25.96 -11.21 1.80
CA TRP A 282 26.73 -10.57 2.89
C TRP A 282 28.21 -11.00 2.99
N GLN A 283 28.76 -11.73 2.01
CA GLN A 283 30.05 -12.42 2.17
C GLN A 283 30.97 -12.35 0.94
N SER A 284 32.26 -12.66 1.17
CA SER A 284 33.30 -12.69 0.15
C SER A 284 33.25 -13.92 -0.76
N ARG A 285 33.32 -13.69 -2.08
CA ARG A 285 33.42 -14.63 -3.21
C ARG A 285 34.44 -15.74 -3.00
N GLY A 286 35.50 -15.48 -2.23
CA GLY A 286 36.52 -16.48 -1.88
C GLY A 286 36.02 -17.65 -1.02
N LEU A 287 34.80 -17.57 -0.47
CA LEU A 287 34.14 -18.65 0.30
C LEU A 287 33.08 -19.41 -0.52
N GLY A 288 33.10 -19.30 -1.85
CA GLY A 288 32.21 -20.07 -2.74
C GLY A 288 30.93 -19.33 -3.09
N CYS A 289 31.07 -18.18 -3.76
CA CYS A 289 29.91 -17.49 -4.33
C CYS A 289 29.77 -17.83 -5.82
N ASN A 290 28.79 -18.70 -6.12
CA ASN A 290 28.16 -18.96 -7.42
C ASN A 290 26.94 -19.89 -7.19
N VAL A 291 26.00 -19.52 -6.31
CA VAL A 291 24.92 -20.40 -5.76
C VAL A 291 25.46 -21.70 -5.12
N GLY A 292 26.24 -21.55 -4.05
CA GLY A 292 26.59 -22.65 -3.12
C GLY A 292 25.54 -22.82 -2.03
N SER A 293 25.28 -24.06 -1.63
CA SER A 293 24.18 -24.56 -0.77
C SER A 293 24.11 -24.04 0.68
N SER A 294 24.66 -22.87 1.00
CA SER A 294 24.77 -22.42 2.40
C SER A 294 24.51 -20.94 2.66
N ARG A 295 24.45 -20.09 1.62
CA ARG A 295 24.38 -18.61 1.80
C ARG A 295 23.66 -17.86 0.67
N CYS A 296 22.59 -18.45 0.16
CA CYS A 296 21.60 -17.78 -0.66
C CYS A 296 20.24 -18.07 -0.02
N SER A 297 19.25 -17.19 -0.19
CA SER A 297 17.86 -17.64 -0.18
C SER A 297 17.77 -18.67 -1.31
N LEU A 298 18.02 -19.93 -0.99
CA LEU A 298 17.87 -21.04 -1.91
C LEU A 298 16.37 -21.10 -2.15
N LEU A 299 15.82 -20.46 -3.19
CA LEU A 299 14.40 -20.46 -3.51
C LEU A 299 13.95 -21.88 -3.91
N SER A 300 13.88 -22.78 -2.93
CA SER A 300 13.90 -24.23 -3.13
C SER A 300 12.91 -24.98 -2.23
N GLY A 301 12.36 -24.30 -1.24
CA GLY A 301 11.45 -24.79 -0.23
C GLY A 301 10.13 -24.00 -0.17
N ALA A 302 9.19 -24.55 0.59
CA ALA A 302 7.90 -23.91 0.82
C ALA A 302 8.06 -22.60 1.61
N GLY A 303 7.41 -21.53 1.14
CA GLY A 303 7.44 -20.20 1.77
C GLY A 303 8.69 -19.37 1.44
N GLU A 304 9.54 -19.81 0.51
CA GLU A 304 10.68 -19.02 0.04
C GLU A 304 10.30 -18.25 -1.23
N GLY A 305 10.73 -16.99 -1.30
CA GLY A 305 10.40 -16.10 -2.41
C GLY A 305 11.11 -14.75 -2.30
N VAL A 306 11.23 -14.04 -3.42
CA VAL A 306 11.70 -12.66 -3.47
C VAL A 306 10.66 -11.78 -4.15
N ILE A 307 10.20 -10.74 -3.44
CA ILE A 307 9.30 -9.72 -3.93
C ILE A 307 10.11 -8.47 -4.27
N TYR A 308 9.82 -7.89 -5.43
CA TYR A 308 10.30 -6.57 -5.85
C TYR A 308 9.09 -5.65 -5.94
N ALA A 309 9.15 -4.51 -5.25
CA ALA A 309 8.05 -3.57 -5.24
C ALA A 309 8.55 -2.12 -5.19
N VAL A 310 7.67 -1.19 -5.53
CA VAL A 310 7.94 0.26 -5.59
C VAL A 310 6.86 1.02 -4.83
N ARG A 311 7.20 2.24 -4.39
CA ARG A 311 6.30 3.14 -3.65
C ARG A 311 6.63 4.60 -3.97
#